data_AF-A0A2T1DZ58-F1
#
_entry.id   AF-A0A2T1DZ58-F1
#
_cell.length_a   1.000
_cell.length_b   1.000
_cell.length_c   1.000
_cell.angle_alpha   90.00
_cell.angle_beta   90.00
_cell.angle_gamma   90.00
#
_symmetry.space_group_name_H-M   'P 1'
#
loop_
_entity.id
_entity.type
_entity.pdbx_description
1 polymer ?
#
loop_
_entity_poly.entity_id
_entity_poly.type
_entity_poly.pdbx_seq_one_letter_code
_entity_poly.pdbx_strand_id
1 'polypeptide(L)'
;MNIDEFEAVISEVTARLNQTIMTSGKFTSSKQFEDEVRNALASMGLTINYEPHPHIFPDIPLGEFGIEVKFTTNDTWRSIANSIFEGMRDLSVEHIYLIFGKMGGEPEVRWGRYDDCVMHVRTSHVPRFEVEMTAEESLFERMGTTYAAFSKASDEQKMTHVRAYARKRLKRGERLWWLEEKEEQEHSLPLQVKIYMNLDQKEKRQLRAEAAILCPQIVKPSRAKDKYSDAVSYMLTYRGVLCPQARDLFSAGSVALRADGSRGGNYLKRALADIENEMRIAAVTLEDALFEEYWGRIVPSEERISTWLVMADNYARNWIPSEELFLDQTSE
;
A
#
# COMPACT_ATOMS: atom_id res chain seq x y z
N MET A 1 25.83 4.71 32.10
CA MET A 1 25.62 3.30 31.76
C MET A 1 25.95 3.15 30.29
N ASN A 2 26.77 2.18 29.90
CA ASN A 2 27.04 1.91 28.48
C ASN A 2 26.04 0.88 27.91
N ILE A 3 26.14 0.56 26.62
CA ILE A 3 25.25 -0.37 25.93
C ILE A 3 25.27 -1.76 26.59
N ASP A 4 26.46 -2.34 26.81
CA ASP A 4 26.60 -3.69 27.36
C ASP A 4 26.02 -3.79 28.79
N GLU A 5 26.23 -2.76 29.60
CA GLU A 5 25.65 -2.65 30.95
C GLU A 5 24.12 -2.60 30.90
N PHE A 6 23.56 -1.84 29.95
CA PHE A 6 22.11 -1.72 29.81
C PHE A 6 21.47 -3.00 29.25
N GLU A 7 22.12 -3.65 28.28
CA GLU A 7 21.69 -4.95 27.75
C GLU A 7 21.71 -6.04 28.84
N ALA A 8 22.69 -6.01 29.74
CA ALA A 8 22.73 -6.90 30.91
C ALA A 8 21.55 -6.64 31.86
N VAL A 9 21.20 -5.36 32.11
CA VAL A 9 20.04 -4.98 32.93
C VAL A 9 18.73 -5.47 32.30
N ILE A 10 18.52 -5.24 30.99
CA ILE A 10 17.30 -5.71 30.31
C ILE A 10 17.23 -7.25 30.29
N SER A 11 18.36 -7.93 30.13
CA SER A 11 18.42 -9.40 30.20
C SER A 11 17.97 -9.92 31.55
N GLU A 12 18.45 -9.32 32.64
CA GLU A 12 18.03 -9.67 34.01
C GLU A 12 16.54 -9.35 34.25
N VAL A 13 16.06 -8.20 33.79
CA VAL A 13 14.63 -7.84 33.85
C VAL A 13 13.78 -8.88 33.12
N THR A 14 14.19 -9.28 31.92
CA THR A 14 13.49 -10.29 31.11
C THR A 14 13.50 -11.66 31.79
N ALA A 15 14.62 -12.06 32.38
CA ALA A 15 14.72 -13.30 33.15
C ALA A 15 13.76 -13.30 34.36
N ARG A 16 13.66 -12.18 35.09
CA ARG A 16 12.72 -12.02 36.21
C ARG A 16 11.26 -12.09 35.76
N LEU A 17 10.91 -11.43 34.67
CA LEU A 17 9.54 -11.48 34.15
C LEU A 17 9.15 -12.90 33.72
N ASN A 18 10.07 -13.65 33.10
CA ASN A 18 9.86 -15.06 32.81
C ASN A 18 9.74 -15.91 34.08
N GLN A 19 10.54 -15.64 35.11
CA GLN A 19 10.40 -16.32 36.41
C GLN A 19 9.02 -16.06 37.03
N THR A 20 8.53 -14.80 36.97
CA THR A 20 7.19 -14.43 37.44
C THR A 20 6.11 -15.21 36.69
N ILE A 21 6.24 -15.39 35.38
CA ILE A 21 5.31 -16.22 34.59
C ILE A 21 5.29 -17.65 35.11
N MET A 22 6.45 -18.22 35.42
CA MET A 22 6.56 -19.60 35.92
C MET A 22 5.99 -19.76 37.34
N THR A 23 6.18 -18.78 38.23
CA THR A 23 5.77 -18.90 39.65
C THR A 23 4.36 -18.40 39.93
N SER A 24 3.94 -17.35 39.23
CA SER A 24 2.73 -16.57 39.53
C SER A 24 1.69 -16.63 38.41
N GLY A 25 2.02 -17.27 37.28
CA GLY A 25 1.17 -17.40 36.11
C GLY A 25 1.34 -16.26 35.10
N LYS A 26 0.67 -16.41 33.94
CA LYS A 26 0.78 -15.46 32.82
C LYS A 26 0.19 -14.09 33.14
N PHE A 27 0.79 -13.05 32.56
CA PHE A 27 0.21 -11.71 32.55
C PHE A 27 -1.07 -11.70 31.69
N THR A 28 -2.03 -10.85 32.06
CA THR A 28 -3.38 -10.86 31.47
C THR A 28 -3.73 -9.62 30.65
N SER A 29 -2.97 -8.53 30.82
CA SER A 29 -3.20 -7.28 30.09
C SER A 29 -1.89 -6.55 29.79
N SER A 30 -1.92 -5.72 28.74
CA SER A 30 -0.77 -4.89 28.35
C SER A 30 -0.34 -3.96 29.47
N LYS A 31 -1.30 -3.34 30.17
CA LYS A 31 -1.01 -2.43 31.29
C LYS A 31 -0.33 -3.16 32.44
N GLN A 32 -0.86 -4.32 32.84
CA GLN A 32 -0.23 -5.14 33.87
C GLN A 32 1.21 -5.50 33.49
N PHE A 33 1.44 -5.91 32.25
CA PHE A 33 2.78 -6.26 31.80
C PHE A 33 3.74 -5.07 31.80
N GLU A 34 3.29 -3.90 31.32
CA GLU A 34 4.09 -2.67 31.32
C GLU A 34 4.43 -2.21 32.75
N ASP A 35 3.46 -2.24 33.67
CA ASP A 35 3.66 -1.91 35.08
C ASP A 35 4.72 -2.84 35.72
N GLU A 36 4.70 -4.14 35.39
CA GLU A 36 5.69 -5.11 35.87
C GLU A 36 7.08 -4.90 35.25
N VAL A 37 7.16 -4.49 33.99
CA VAL A 37 8.44 -4.06 33.37
C VAL A 37 9.00 -2.84 34.12
N ARG A 38 8.17 -1.82 34.39
CA ARG A 38 8.57 -0.63 35.16
C ARG A 38 9.06 -1.01 36.56
N ASN A 39 8.34 -1.86 37.27
CA ASN A 39 8.71 -2.34 38.61
C ASN A 39 10.04 -3.12 38.59
N ALA A 40 10.22 -4.00 37.60
CA ALA A 40 11.45 -4.76 37.45
C ALA A 40 12.65 -3.85 37.18
N LEU A 41 12.51 -2.86 36.29
CA LEU A 41 13.55 -1.86 36.02
C LEU A 41 13.86 -0.99 37.26
N ALA A 42 12.84 -0.56 38.00
CA ALA A 42 13.03 0.19 39.26
C ALA A 42 13.82 -0.62 40.29
N SER A 43 13.57 -1.94 40.37
CA SER A 43 14.33 -2.85 41.25
C SER A 43 15.81 -2.98 40.86
N MET A 44 16.17 -2.64 39.62
CA MET A 44 17.56 -2.57 39.14
C MET A 44 18.24 -1.24 39.49
N GLY A 45 17.56 -0.34 40.20
CA GLY A 45 18.09 0.97 40.56
C GLY A 45 17.90 2.04 39.48
N LEU A 46 17.12 1.77 38.44
CA LEU A 46 16.77 2.75 37.41
C LEU A 46 15.66 3.68 37.90
N THR A 47 15.77 4.97 37.57
CA THR A 47 14.73 5.95 37.89
C THR A 47 13.64 5.89 36.84
N ILE A 48 12.43 5.48 37.24
CA ILE A 48 11.29 5.27 36.34
C ILE A 48 10.27 6.39 36.49
N ASN A 49 9.84 6.97 35.38
CA ASN A 49 8.65 7.81 35.36
C ASN A 49 7.40 6.92 35.26
N TYR A 50 6.52 6.99 36.27
CA TYR A 50 5.25 6.27 36.29
C TYR A 50 4.08 7.08 35.70
N GLU A 51 4.31 8.35 35.38
CA GLU A 51 3.34 9.24 34.72
C GLU A 51 3.95 9.82 33.43
N PRO A 52 4.32 8.98 32.45
CA PRO A 52 4.78 9.49 31.16
C PRO A 52 3.64 10.17 30.39
N HIS A 53 4.00 11.07 29.47
CA HIS A 53 3.02 11.63 28.56
C HIS A 53 2.40 10.49 27.71
N PRO A 54 1.07 10.39 27.53
CA PRO A 54 0.39 9.22 26.93
C PRO A 54 0.77 8.85 25.49
N HIS A 55 1.65 9.62 24.86
CA HIS A 55 2.04 9.50 23.46
C HIS A 55 3.56 9.57 23.27
N ILE A 56 4.34 9.61 24.35
CA ILE A 56 5.79 9.66 24.23
C ILE A 56 6.30 8.34 23.65
N PHE A 57 7.30 8.44 22.77
CA PHE A 57 7.98 7.26 22.24
C PHE A 57 9.47 7.33 22.58
N PRO A 58 10.07 6.28 23.14
CA PRO A 58 9.47 4.99 23.54
C PRO A 58 8.64 5.07 24.84
N ASP A 59 7.91 4.00 25.16
CA ASP A 59 7.02 3.92 26.35
C ASP A 59 7.74 4.23 27.69
N ILE A 60 9.00 3.83 27.83
CA ILE A 60 9.82 4.02 29.03
C ILE A 60 11.17 4.68 28.65
N PRO A 61 11.27 6.01 28.64
CA PRO A 61 12.54 6.71 28.45
C PRO A 61 13.42 6.63 29.71
N LEU A 62 14.72 6.37 29.53
CA LEU A 62 15.73 6.13 30.57
C LEU A 62 17.05 6.84 30.22
N GLY A 63 16.98 8.15 29.95
CA GLY A 63 18.13 8.93 29.46
C GLY A 63 18.41 8.60 27.99
N GLU A 64 19.65 8.25 27.67
CA GLU A 64 20.04 7.86 26.29
C GLU A 64 19.43 6.53 25.84
N PHE A 65 18.86 5.76 26.76
CA PHE A 65 18.19 4.51 26.50
C PHE A 65 16.68 4.64 26.60
N GLY A 66 15.94 3.79 25.92
CA GLY A 66 14.51 3.68 26.13
C GLY A 66 13.97 2.30 25.76
N ILE A 67 12.84 1.95 26.37
CA ILE A 67 12.19 0.65 26.21
C ILE A 67 10.79 0.87 25.65
N GLU A 68 10.54 0.30 24.49
CA GLU A 68 9.20 0.09 23.95
C GLU A 68 8.66 -1.23 24.49
N VAL A 69 7.43 -1.23 25.01
CA VAL A 69 6.81 -2.42 25.57
C VAL A 69 5.72 -2.92 24.62
N LYS A 70 5.75 -4.22 24.34
CA LYS A 70 4.68 -4.90 23.58
C LYS A 70 4.17 -6.11 24.34
N PHE A 71 2.88 -6.34 24.19
CA PHE A 71 2.18 -7.43 24.85
C PHE A 71 1.16 -8.05 23.91
N THR A 72 1.03 -9.37 23.96
CA THR A 72 -0.01 -10.10 23.24
C THR A 72 -0.46 -11.33 24.01
N THR A 73 -1.76 -11.64 23.93
CA THR A 73 -2.33 -12.89 24.43
C THR A 73 -2.36 -13.99 23.37
N ASN A 74 -2.04 -13.65 22.12
CA ASN A 74 -1.93 -14.59 21.02
C ASN A 74 -0.53 -15.22 20.97
N ASP A 75 -0.41 -16.37 20.31
CA ASP A 75 0.87 -17.04 20.10
C ASP A 75 1.61 -16.43 18.89
N THR A 76 2.09 -15.19 19.05
CA THR A 76 2.76 -14.43 17.98
C THR A 76 3.83 -13.51 18.56
N TRP A 77 4.95 -13.40 17.87
CA TRP A 77 5.99 -12.39 18.15
C TRP A 77 5.86 -11.15 17.27
N ARG A 78 4.78 -11.05 16.48
CA ARG A 78 4.47 -9.92 15.61
C ARG A 78 3.55 -8.93 16.29
N SER A 79 3.86 -7.64 16.18
CA SER A 79 2.97 -6.57 16.61
C SER A 79 3.14 -5.29 15.78
N ILE A 80 2.11 -4.45 15.79
CA ILE A 80 2.18 -3.09 15.26
C ILE A 80 2.84 -2.21 16.34
N ALA A 81 3.81 -1.40 15.93
CA ALA A 81 4.54 -0.48 16.78
C ALA A 81 4.14 0.99 16.49
N ASN A 82 5.03 1.92 16.83
CA ASN A 82 4.84 3.36 16.64
C ASN A 82 4.73 3.78 15.16
N SER A 83 4.29 5.03 14.97
CA SER A 83 4.31 5.71 13.68
C SER A 83 5.73 5.86 13.16
N ILE A 84 5.92 5.74 11.84
CA ILE A 84 7.22 5.98 11.20
C ILE A 84 7.72 7.41 11.39
N PHE A 85 6.79 8.35 11.64
CA PHE A 85 7.10 9.76 11.80
C PHE A 85 7.64 10.07 13.20
N GLU A 86 7.31 9.24 14.20
CA GLU A 86 7.82 9.39 15.57
C GLU A 86 7.54 10.77 16.19
N GLY A 87 6.39 11.37 15.91
CA GLY A 87 6.12 12.79 16.21
C GLY A 87 6.22 13.23 17.68
N MET A 88 6.14 12.30 18.63
CA MET A 88 6.28 12.56 20.09
C MET A 88 7.48 11.79 20.67
N ARG A 89 8.54 11.64 19.89
CA ARG A 89 9.78 10.99 20.34
C ARG A 89 10.46 11.79 21.45
N ASP A 90 10.91 11.10 22.48
CA ASP A 90 11.85 11.67 23.44
C ASP A 90 13.22 11.82 22.78
N LEU A 91 13.64 13.08 22.57
CA LEU A 91 14.89 13.41 21.89
C LEU A 91 16.13 13.03 22.70
N SER A 92 15.99 12.76 24.00
CA SER A 92 17.10 12.27 24.82
C SER A 92 17.45 10.81 24.53
N VAL A 93 16.54 10.03 23.93
CA VAL A 93 16.72 8.59 23.69
C VAL A 93 17.39 8.32 22.34
N GLU A 94 18.58 7.74 22.40
CA GLU A 94 19.38 7.33 21.24
C GLU A 94 19.23 5.84 20.94
N HIS A 95 19.19 5.00 21.97
CA HIS A 95 19.12 3.54 21.85
C HIS A 95 17.78 3.01 22.36
N ILE A 96 16.99 2.40 21.47
CA ILE A 96 15.67 1.87 21.80
C ILE A 96 15.72 0.34 21.80
N TYR A 97 15.14 -0.26 22.82
CA TYR A 97 14.97 -1.69 22.97
C TYR A 97 13.49 -2.04 23.02
N LEU A 98 13.14 -3.20 22.51
CA LEU A 98 11.81 -3.75 22.56
C LEU A 98 11.77 -4.85 23.63
N ILE A 99 10.89 -4.74 24.61
CA ILE A 99 10.52 -5.85 25.50
C ILE A 99 9.13 -6.34 25.08
N PHE A 100 9.04 -7.61 24.67
CA PHE A 100 7.81 -8.21 24.19
C PHE A 100 7.40 -9.39 25.09
N GLY A 101 6.23 -9.29 25.72
CA GLY A 101 5.55 -10.41 26.39
C GLY A 101 4.53 -11.10 25.48
N LYS A 102 4.77 -12.37 25.13
CA LYS A 102 3.83 -13.26 24.42
C LYS A 102 3.21 -14.24 25.41
N MET A 103 1.89 -14.19 25.59
CA MET A 103 1.16 -15.04 26.56
C MET A 103 0.31 -16.16 25.91
N GLY A 104 0.32 -16.25 24.58
CA GLY A 104 -0.27 -17.38 23.85
C GLY A 104 0.75 -18.48 23.58
N GLY A 105 0.27 -19.72 23.40
CA GLY A 105 1.14 -20.89 23.29
C GLY A 105 1.92 -21.10 24.59
N GLU A 106 3.24 -21.25 24.48
CA GLU A 106 4.16 -21.18 25.64
C GLU A 106 4.43 -19.71 26.00
N PRO A 107 4.00 -19.24 27.19
CA PRO A 107 4.20 -17.85 27.60
C PRO A 107 5.68 -17.54 27.84
N GLU A 108 6.14 -16.43 27.26
CA GLU A 108 7.55 -16.03 27.31
C GLU A 108 7.67 -14.51 27.16
N VAL A 109 8.71 -13.94 27.76
CA VAL A 109 9.15 -12.56 27.54
C VAL A 109 10.51 -12.58 26.87
N ARG A 110 10.68 -11.77 25.82
CA ARG A 110 11.95 -11.57 25.13
C ARG A 110 12.26 -10.09 25.01
N TRP A 111 13.54 -9.80 24.79
CA TRP A 111 13.99 -8.46 24.43
C TRP A 111 14.87 -8.50 23.18
N GLY A 112 14.96 -7.35 22.51
CA GLY A 112 15.83 -7.14 21.35
C GLY A 112 16.04 -5.66 21.10
N ARG A 113 17.01 -5.31 20.26
CA ARG A 113 17.15 -3.93 19.79
C ARG A 113 15.97 -3.60 18.89
N TYR A 114 15.40 -2.41 19.09
CA TYR A 114 14.15 -2.04 18.43
C TYR A 114 14.29 -2.04 16.90
N ASP A 115 15.38 -1.49 16.40
CA ASP A 115 15.68 -1.40 14.97
C ASP A 115 15.85 -2.76 14.29
N ASP A 116 16.49 -3.73 14.97
CA ASP A 116 16.60 -5.11 14.51
C ASP A 116 15.23 -5.80 14.45
N CYS A 117 14.32 -5.44 15.37
CA CYS A 117 12.98 -6.02 15.45
C CYS A 117 12.02 -5.42 14.41
N VAL A 118 12.24 -4.23 13.88
CA VAL A 118 11.36 -3.62 12.87
C VAL A 118 11.53 -4.36 11.55
N MET A 119 10.51 -5.11 11.14
CA MET A 119 10.56 -5.95 9.94
C MET A 119 9.81 -5.35 8.74
N HIS A 120 8.83 -4.48 8.99
CA HIS A 120 7.92 -3.98 7.96
C HIS A 120 7.29 -2.63 8.32
N VAL A 121 6.67 -1.98 7.34
CA VAL A 121 5.82 -0.80 7.53
C VAL A 121 4.44 -1.13 6.98
N ARG A 122 3.42 -1.00 7.84
CA ARG A 122 2.02 -1.05 7.43
C ARG A 122 1.59 0.32 6.94
N THR A 123 1.45 0.44 5.62
CA THR A 123 0.93 1.63 4.97
C THR A 123 -0.59 1.71 5.16
N SER A 124 -1.01 2.39 6.24
CA SER A 124 -2.39 2.80 6.48
C SER A 124 -2.51 4.33 6.37
N HIS A 125 -3.61 4.94 6.83
CA HIS A 125 -3.77 6.40 6.92
C HIS A 125 -2.65 7.08 7.73
N VAL A 126 -2.07 6.37 8.71
CA VAL A 126 -0.82 6.72 9.38
C VAL A 126 0.10 5.50 9.27
N PRO A 127 1.20 5.57 8.50
CA PRO A 127 2.12 4.44 8.39
C PRO A 127 2.75 4.12 9.74
N ARG A 128 2.74 2.85 10.12
CA ARG A 128 3.32 2.35 11.38
C ARG A 128 4.31 1.24 11.10
N PHE A 129 5.33 1.16 11.95
CA PHE A 129 6.23 0.02 11.96
C PHE A 129 5.50 -1.23 12.41
N GLU A 130 5.93 -2.37 11.89
CA GLU A 130 5.58 -3.70 12.37
C GLU A 130 6.87 -4.39 12.82
N VAL A 131 6.84 -4.89 14.04
CA VAL A 131 7.97 -5.53 14.70
C VAL A 131 7.77 -7.03 14.79
N GLU A 132 8.86 -7.79 14.70
CA GLU A 132 8.91 -9.22 14.97
C GLU A 132 10.20 -9.60 15.69
N MET A 133 10.08 -10.23 16.87
CA MET A 133 11.25 -10.63 17.68
C MET A 133 12.15 -11.66 16.99
N THR A 134 11.63 -12.38 15.99
CA THR A 134 12.36 -13.42 15.26
C THR A 134 12.66 -12.99 13.83
N ALA A 135 12.71 -11.68 13.55
CA ALA A 135 13.07 -11.18 12.24
C ALA A 135 14.53 -11.53 11.92
N GLU A 136 14.78 -12.07 10.72
CA GLU A 136 16.14 -12.37 10.25
C GLU A 136 16.86 -11.12 9.72
N GLU A 137 16.10 -10.15 9.22
CA GLU A 137 16.60 -8.93 8.56
C GLU A 137 15.66 -7.77 8.90
N SER A 138 16.24 -6.63 9.26
CA SER A 138 15.46 -5.43 9.59
C SER A 138 14.92 -4.76 8.31
N LEU A 139 13.86 -3.98 8.48
CA LEU A 139 13.35 -3.10 7.44
C LEU A 139 14.42 -2.11 6.97
N PHE A 140 15.25 -1.61 7.88
CA PHE A 140 16.26 -0.59 7.58
C PHE A 140 17.35 -1.15 6.65
N GLU A 141 17.79 -2.39 6.90
CA GLU A 141 18.69 -3.12 5.99
C GLU A 141 18.06 -3.26 4.60
N ARG A 142 16.78 -3.66 4.52
CA ARG A 142 16.04 -3.78 3.25
C ARG A 142 15.88 -2.45 2.51
N MET A 143 15.79 -1.36 3.26
CA MET A 143 15.73 0.02 2.73
C MET A 143 17.12 0.58 2.38
N GLY A 144 18.20 -0.10 2.78
CA GLY A 144 19.57 0.38 2.61
C GLY A 144 19.88 1.61 3.47
N THR A 145 19.31 1.70 4.67
CA THR A 145 19.52 2.80 5.63
C THR A 145 19.71 2.24 7.05
N THR A 146 19.98 3.10 8.02
CA THR A 146 19.98 2.73 9.45
C THR A 146 18.78 3.36 10.14
N TYR A 147 18.35 2.80 11.27
CA TYR A 147 17.28 3.42 12.05
C TYR A 147 17.65 4.83 12.53
N ALA A 148 18.88 5.04 12.99
CA ALA A 148 19.36 6.34 13.44
C ALA A 148 19.35 7.41 12.33
N ALA A 149 19.64 7.03 11.08
CA ALA A 149 19.51 7.93 9.93
C ALA A 149 18.04 8.15 9.55
N PHE A 150 17.24 7.09 9.55
CA PHE A 150 15.82 7.16 9.19
C PHE A 150 15.02 8.02 10.18
N SER A 151 15.23 7.87 11.49
CA SER A 151 14.49 8.60 12.52
C SER A 151 14.70 10.13 12.44
N LYS A 152 15.90 10.55 12.04
CA LYS A 152 16.30 11.96 11.85
C LYS A 152 15.90 12.55 10.49
N ALA A 153 15.46 11.72 9.54
CA ALA A 153 15.05 12.17 8.22
C ALA A 153 13.71 12.95 8.27
N SER A 154 13.48 13.82 7.28
CA SER A 154 12.18 14.49 7.14
C SER A 154 11.07 13.47 6.84
N ASP A 155 9.81 13.84 7.12
CA ASP A 155 8.67 12.97 6.83
C ASP A 155 8.60 12.57 5.35
N GLU A 156 8.98 13.48 4.45
CA GLU A 156 9.10 13.24 3.02
C GLU A 156 10.19 12.21 2.70
N GLN A 157 11.39 12.36 3.26
CA GLN A 157 12.49 11.39 3.08
C GLN A 157 12.13 10.01 3.63
N LYS A 158 11.50 9.95 4.81
CA LYS A 158 10.99 8.71 5.40
C LYS A 158 10.01 8.03 4.46
N MET A 159 9.08 8.79 3.89
CA MET A 159 8.11 8.27 2.94
C MET A 159 8.79 7.78 1.67
N THR A 160 9.78 8.48 1.12
CA THR A 160 10.57 8.05 -0.04
C THR A 160 11.18 6.66 0.15
N HIS A 161 11.80 6.40 1.30
CA HIS A 161 12.31 5.06 1.64
C HIS A 161 11.19 4.00 1.67
N VAL A 162 10.07 4.32 2.32
CA VAL A 162 8.91 3.41 2.42
C VAL A 162 8.30 3.11 1.05
N ARG A 163 8.18 4.12 0.16
CA ARG A 163 7.66 3.94 -1.21
C ARG A 163 8.58 3.05 -2.02
N ALA A 164 9.89 3.32 -1.99
CA ALA A 164 10.89 2.52 -2.69
C ALA A 164 10.87 1.06 -2.23
N TYR A 165 10.79 0.83 -0.93
CA TYR A 165 10.63 -0.51 -0.34
C TYR A 165 9.35 -1.20 -0.79
N ALA A 166 8.21 -0.50 -0.77
CA ALA A 166 6.92 -1.06 -1.19
C ALA A 166 6.89 -1.42 -2.69
N ARG A 167 7.48 -0.57 -3.56
CA ARG A 167 7.56 -0.81 -5.01
C ARG A 167 8.32 -2.09 -5.35
N LYS A 168 9.44 -2.38 -4.67
CA LYS A 168 10.22 -3.61 -4.85
C LYS A 168 9.42 -4.89 -4.57
N ARG A 169 8.31 -4.80 -3.82
CA ARG A 169 7.47 -5.94 -3.43
C ARG A 169 6.25 -6.15 -4.33
N LEU A 170 6.00 -5.25 -5.28
CA LEU A 170 4.88 -5.37 -6.20
C LEU A 170 5.12 -6.47 -7.23
N LYS A 171 4.11 -7.32 -7.44
CA LYS A 171 4.12 -8.27 -8.56
C LYS A 171 3.82 -7.55 -9.87
N ARG A 172 4.14 -8.19 -10.99
CA ARG A 172 3.81 -7.68 -12.33
C ARG A 172 2.30 -7.44 -12.45
N GLY A 173 1.89 -6.18 -12.59
CA GLY A 173 0.49 -5.76 -12.68
C GLY A 173 -0.13 -5.26 -11.37
N GLU A 174 0.57 -5.37 -10.23
CA GLU A 174 0.14 -4.73 -8.97
C GLU A 174 0.53 -3.24 -8.98
N ARG A 175 -0.34 -2.40 -8.43
CA ARG A 175 -0.17 -0.95 -8.32
C ARG A 175 -0.56 -0.49 -6.92
N LEU A 176 0.17 0.47 -6.37
CA LEU A 176 -0.13 1.09 -5.08
C LEU A 176 -0.64 2.50 -5.32
N TRP A 177 -1.97 2.65 -5.26
CA TRP A 177 -2.69 3.87 -5.63
C TRP A 177 -2.41 5.09 -4.72
N TRP A 178 -1.72 4.91 -3.58
CA TRP A 178 -1.33 5.98 -2.65
C TRP A 178 0.17 6.32 -2.67
N LEU A 179 0.97 5.68 -3.53
CA LEU A 179 2.44 5.86 -3.55
C LEU A 179 2.96 6.69 -4.72
N GLU A 180 2.09 7.36 -5.47
CA GLU A 180 2.53 8.34 -6.46
C GLU A 180 2.88 9.65 -5.75
N GLU A 181 4.13 9.76 -5.31
CA GLU A 181 4.82 11.04 -5.44
C GLU A 181 5.22 11.15 -6.90
N LYS A 182 4.56 12.03 -7.63
CA LYS A 182 5.18 12.68 -8.77
C LYS A 182 5.26 14.15 -8.40
N GLU A 183 6.47 14.65 -8.24
CA GLU A 183 6.78 16.06 -7.99
C GLU A 183 6.27 16.99 -9.12
N GLU A 184 5.76 16.44 -10.24
CA GLU A 184 5.25 17.21 -11.37
C GLU A 184 3.99 16.61 -12.02
N GLN A 185 2.98 16.22 -11.24
CA GLN A 185 1.65 15.99 -11.80
C GLN A 185 0.60 16.89 -11.14
N GLU A 186 0.01 17.78 -11.95
CA GLU A 186 -1.21 18.55 -11.67
C GLU A 186 -2.45 17.68 -11.39
N HIS A 187 -2.31 16.36 -11.24
CA HIS A 187 -3.41 15.44 -10.94
C HIS A 187 -3.55 15.27 -9.43
N SER A 188 -3.94 16.35 -8.73
CA SER A 188 -4.44 16.23 -7.37
C SER A 188 -5.77 15.47 -7.40
N LEU A 189 -5.75 14.17 -7.15
CA LEU A 189 -6.98 13.40 -7.02
C LEU A 189 -7.76 13.89 -5.79
N PRO A 190 -9.09 14.01 -5.87
CA PRO A 190 -9.88 14.27 -4.68
C PRO A 190 -9.64 13.14 -3.65
N LEU A 191 -9.41 13.51 -2.39
CA LEU A 191 -9.25 12.59 -1.26
C LEU A 191 -10.42 11.59 -1.12
N GLN A 192 -11.58 11.92 -1.70
CA GLN A 192 -12.76 11.08 -1.73
C GLN A 192 -12.81 10.26 -3.02
N VAL A 193 -12.76 8.94 -2.88
CA VAL A 193 -13.05 8.01 -3.96
C VAL A 193 -14.51 8.17 -4.40
N LYS A 194 -14.73 8.47 -5.68
CA LYS A 194 -16.06 8.51 -6.29
C LYS A 194 -16.46 7.11 -6.75
N ILE A 195 -17.77 6.82 -6.74
CA ILE A 195 -18.29 5.57 -7.32
C ILE A 195 -18.73 5.86 -8.75
N TYR A 196 -18.24 5.09 -9.71
CA TYR A 196 -18.53 5.27 -11.15
C TYR A 196 -20.03 5.42 -11.44
N MET A 197 -20.88 4.66 -10.75
CA MET A 197 -22.33 4.67 -10.94
C MET A 197 -22.98 6.01 -10.61
N ASN A 198 -22.35 6.82 -9.77
CA ASN A 198 -22.87 8.12 -9.32
C ASN A 198 -22.42 9.28 -10.21
N LEU A 199 -21.53 9.03 -11.16
CA LEU A 199 -21.05 10.05 -12.10
C LEU A 199 -22.12 10.39 -13.14
N ASP A 200 -22.01 11.57 -13.74
CA ASP A 200 -22.88 11.94 -14.86
C ASP A 200 -22.55 11.12 -16.12
N GLN A 201 -23.43 11.14 -17.13
CA GLN A 201 -23.23 10.31 -18.32
C GLN A 201 -22.03 10.75 -19.17
N LYS A 202 -21.65 12.03 -19.15
CA LYS A 202 -20.53 12.55 -19.93
C LYS A 202 -19.21 12.05 -19.32
N GLU A 203 -19.06 12.20 -18.00
CA GLU A 203 -17.90 11.72 -17.24
C GLU A 203 -17.77 10.19 -17.35
N LYS A 204 -18.89 9.46 -17.28
CA LYS A 204 -18.91 8.01 -17.52
C LYS A 204 -18.34 7.62 -18.89
N ARG A 205 -18.81 8.28 -19.96
CA ARG A 205 -18.37 7.98 -21.33
C ARG A 205 -16.89 8.31 -21.52
N GLN A 206 -16.45 9.45 -21.01
CA GLN A 206 -15.05 9.84 -21.03
C GLN A 206 -14.15 8.82 -20.32
N LEU A 207 -14.46 8.47 -19.08
CA LEU A 207 -13.65 7.49 -18.32
C LEU A 207 -13.63 6.12 -18.99
N ARG A 208 -14.77 5.69 -19.56
CA ARG A 208 -14.84 4.44 -20.30
C ARG A 208 -13.92 4.47 -21.53
N ALA A 209 -13.88 5.59 -22.25
CA ALA A 209 -13.04 5.76 -23.41
C ALA A 209 -11.55 5.83 -23.07
N GLU A 210 -11.17 6.58 -22.04
CA GLU A 210 -9.79 6.65 -21.54
C GLU A 210 -9.29 5.26 -21.09
N ALA A 211 -10.11 4.53 -20.33
CA ALA A 211 -9.77 3.17 -19.93
C ALA A 211 -9.71 2.20 -21.13
N ALA A 212 -10.59 2.37 -22.12
CA ALA A 212 -10.59 1.54 -23.32
C ALA A 212 -9.35 1.76 -24.19
N ILE A 213 -8.95 3.02 -24.40
CA ILE A 213 -7.77 3.34 -25.20
C ILE A 213 -6.48 2.88 -24.49
N LEU A 214 -6.36 3.03 -23.17
CA LEU A 214 -5.16 2.58 -22.47
C LEU A 214 -5.06 1.05 -22.39
N CYS A 215 -6.19 0.34 -22.40
CA CYS A 215 -6.24 -1.11 -22.11
C CYS A 215 -6.80 -1.94 -23.29
N PRO A 216 -6.09 -2.12 -24.41
CA PRO A 216 -6.59 -2.91 -25.55
C PRO A 216 -6.99 -4.35 -25.20
N GLN A 217 -6.43 -4.94 -24.15
CA GLN A 217 -6.79 -6.26 -23.61
C GLN A 217 -8.27 -6.40 -23.20
N ILE A 218 -9.04 -5.31 -23.11
CA ILE A 218 -10.49 -5.39 -22.92
C ILE A 218 -11.20 -6.11 -24.07
N VAL A 219 -10.56 -6.34 -25.23
CA VAL A 219 -11.14 -7.13 -26.34
C VAL A 219 -10.93 -8.64 -26.22
N LYS A 220 -10.21 -9.11 -25.17
CA LYS A 220 -10.01 -10.54 -24.89
C LYS A 220 -11.35 -11.31 -24.80
N PRO A 221 -11.36 -12.64 -25.01
CA PRO A 221 -12.54 -13.47 -24.83
C PRO A 221 -13.20 -13.31 -23.44
N SER A 222 -14.52 -13.48 -23.34
CA SER A 222 -15.30 -13.19 -22.12
C SER A 222 -14.84 -13.95 -20.85
N ARG A 223 -14.19 -15.10 -21.00
CA ARG A 223 -13.65 -15.92 -19.89
C ARG A 223 -12.17 -15.65 -19.58
N ALA A 224 -11.54 -14.69 -20.26
CA ALA A 224 -10.15 -14.34 -19.99
C ALA A 224 -10.01 -13.73 -18.59
N LYS A 225 -9.03 -14.22 -17.83
CA LYS A 225 -8.65 -13.63 -16.54
C LYS A 225 -8.11 -12.22 -16.75
N ASP A 226 -8.34 -11.36 -15.76
CA ASP A 226 -7.78 -10.00 -15.66
C ASP A 226 -8.10 -9.08 -16.84
N LYS A 227 -9.13 -9.42 -17.64
CA LYS A 227 -9.54 -8.71 -18.85
C LYS A 227 -9.77 -7.21 -18.64
N TYR A 228 -10.26 -6.83 -17.47
CA TYR A 228 -10.63 -5.44 -17.13
C TYR A 228 -9.78 -4.87 -15.99
N SER A 229 -8.78 -5.62 -15.49
CA SER A 229 -8.06 -5.23 -14.27
C SER A 229 -7.34 -3.89 -14.46
N ASP A 230 -6.63 -3.70 -15.57
CA ASP A 230 -5.90 -2.45 -15.83
C ASP A 230 -6.84 -1.27 -16.08
N ALA A 231 -7.99 -1.50 -16.72
CA ALA A 231 -9.02 -0.47 -16.91
C ALA A 231 -9.60 0.00 -15.57
N VAL A 232 -9.81 -0.90 -14.61
CA VAL A 232 -10.25 -0.56 -13.25
C VAL A 232 -9.15 0.14 -12.48
N SER A 233 -7.91 -0.36 -12.57
CA SER A 233 -6.74 0.26 -11.96
C SER A 233 -6.61 1.71 -12.43
N TYR A 234 -6.68 1.96 -13.74
CA TYR A 234 -6.64 3.31 -14.30
C TYR A 234 -7.68 4.25 -13.69
N MET A 235 -8.95 3.83 -13.70
CA MET A 235 -10.03 4.64 -13.14
C MET A 235 -9.83 4.95 -11.65
N LEU A 236 -9.29 4.00 -10.89
CA LEU A 236 -9.01 4.20 -9.47
C LEU A 236 -7.80 5.10 -9.25
N THR A 237 -6.68 4.82 -9.92
CA THR A 237 -5.37 5.43 -9.63
C THR A 237 -5.19 6.79 -10.28
N TYR A 238 -5.81 7.06 -11.44
CA TYR A 238 -5.64 8.33 -12.17
C TYR A 238 -6.89 9.20 -12.17
N ARG A 239 -8.02 8.66 -11.72
CA ARG A 239 -9.29 9.39 -11.71
C ARG A 239 -9.99 9.34 -10.35
N GLY A 240 -9.49 8.56 -9.38
CA GLY A 240 -10.10 8.44 -8.05
C GLY A 240 -11.50 7.81 -8.10
N VAL A 241 -11.80 7.02 -9.14
CA VAL A 241 -13.11 6.43 -9.40
C VAL A 241 -13.07 4.92 -9.20
N LEU A 242 -13.84 4.44 -8.23
CA LEU A 242 -14.06 3.01 -8.02
C LEU A 242 -15.13 2.49 -9.00
N CYS A 243 -14.78 1.44 -9.74
CA CYS A 243 -15.70 0.73 -10.61
C CYS A 243 -15.95 -0.71 -10.13
N PRO A 244 -17.01 -0.96 -9.34
CA PRO A 244 -17.32 -2.32 -8.87
C PRO A 244 -17.86 -3.24 -9.98
N GLN A 245 -18.30 -2.69 -11.12
CA GLN A 245 -19.00 -3.41 -12.20
C GLN A 245 -18.26 -3.30 -13.54
N ALA A 246 -16.94 -3.47 -13.52
CA ALA A 246 -16.07 -3.22 -14.67
C ALA A 246 -16.49 -3.95 -15.96
N ARG A 247 -16.87 -5.23 -15.86
CA ARG A 247 -17.33 -6.02 -17.02
C ARG A 247 -18.53 -5.37 -17.71
N ASP A 248 -19.47 -4.88 -16.92
CA ASP A 248 -20.75 -4.39 -17.41
C ASP A 248 -20.57 -3.04 -18.12
N LEU A 249 -19.53 -2.27 -17.77
CA LEU A 249 -19.17 -1.03 -18.47
C LEU A 249 -18.85 -1.25 -19.95
N PHE A 250 -18.27 -2.39 -20.30
CA PHE A 250 -17.80 -2.68 -21.66
C PHE A 250 -18.65 -3.72 -22.39
N SER A 251 -19.55 -4.44 -21.72
CA SER A 251 -20.24 -5.57 -22.35
C SER A 251 -21.70 -5.79 -21.93
N ALA A 252 -22.26 -4.95 -21.05
CA ALA A 252 -23.68 -5.05 -20.70
C ALA A 252 -24.58 -4.54 -21.81
N GLY A 253 -25.84 -5.01 -21.83
CA GLY A 253 -26.85 -4.50 -22.75
C GLY A 253 -27.10 -2.98 -22.59
N SER A 254 -26.95 -2.45 -21.37
CA SER A 254 -27.12 -1.01 -21.09
C SER A 254 -26.10 -0.10 -21.78
N VAL A 255 -25.02 -0.67 -22.31
CA VAL A 255 -24.00 0.04 -23.10
C VAL A 255 -24.02 -0.39 -24.56
N ALA A 256 -24.19 -1.70 -24.82
CA ALA A 256 -24.17 -2.26 -26.17
C ALA A 256 -25.42 -1.94 -26.99
N LEU A 257 -26.54 -1.61 -26.34
CA LEU A 257 -27.83 -1.40 -26.99
C LEU A 257 -28.27 0.07 -27.06
N ARG A 258 -27.37 1.01 -26.72
CA ARG A 258 -27.70 2.45 -26.69
C ARG A 258 -27.92 3.03 -28.08
N ALA A 259 -27.02 2.72 -29.00
CA ALA A 259 -27.09 3.18 -30.39
C ALA A 259 -28.02 2.31 -31.24
N ASP A 260 -28.12 1.01 -30.91
CA ASP A 260 -28.97 0.03 -31.60
C ASP A 260 -29.61 -0.94 -30.60
N GLY A 261 -30.94 -0.94 -30.53
CA GLY A 261 -31.72 -1.80 -29.61
C GLY A 261 -31.78 -3.28 -29.98
N SER A 262 -31.19 -3.70 -31.10
CA SER A 262 -31.23 -5.10 -31.56
C SER A 262 -30.53 -6.05 -30.57
N ARG A 263 -31.16 -7.16 -30.20
CA ARG A 263 -30.56 -8.13 -29.26
C ARG A 263 -29.67 -9.14 -29.99
N GLY A 264 -28.60 -9.58 -29.32
CA GLY A 264 -27.64 -10.55 -29.86
C GLY A 264 -26.41 -9.90 -30.51
N GLY A 265 -25.44 -10.72 -30.90
CA GLY A 265 -24.18 -10.26 -31.50
C GLY A 265 -23.09 -9.88 -30.49
N ASN A 266 -22.08 -9.16 -30.95
CA ASN A 266 -20.92 -8.78 -30.16
C ASN A 266 -21.17 -7.48 -29.38
N TYR A 267 -21.64 -7.61 -28.13
CA TYR A 267 -21.94 -6.46 -27.28
C TYR A 267 -20.73 -5.59 -26.95
N LEU A 268 -19.54 -6.19 -26.91
CA LEU A 268 -18.30 -5.46 -26.66
C LEU A 268 -17.95 -4.56 -27.84
N LYS A 269 -18.02 -5.09 -29.08
CA LYS A 269 -17.87 -4.28 -30.30
C LYS A 269 -18.80 -3.08 -30.26
N ARG A 270 -20.09 -3.30 -29.99
CA ARG A 270 -21.10 -2.23 -29.97
C ARG A 270 -20.84 -1.21 -28.86
N ALA A 271 -20.44 -1.66 -27.68
CA ALA A 271 -20.11 -0.76 -26.57
C ALA A 271 -18.87 0.09 -26.85
N LEU A 272 -17.90 -0.40 -27.63
CA LEU A 272 -16.74 0.36 -28.09
C LEU A 272 -17.11 1.31 -29.22
N ALA A 273 -17.86 0.84 -30.23
CA ALA A 273 -18.40 1.65 -31.32
C ALA A 273 -19.17 2.87 -30.77
N ASP A 274 -19.97 2.67 -29.72
CA ASP A 274 -20.73 3.73 -29.04
C ASP A 274 -19.83 4.84 -28.47
N ILE A 275 -18.53 4.64 -28.20
CA ILE A 275 -17.61 5.65 -27.66
C ILE A 275 -16.37 5.91 -28.53
N GLU A 276 -16.40 5.58 -29.82
CA GLU A 276 -15.22 5.80 -30.69
C GLU A 276 -14.78 7.27 -30.72
N ASN A 277 -15.73 8.20 -30.74
CA ASN A 277 -15.42 9.63 -30.69
C ASN A 277 -14.68 10.02 -29.41
N GLU A 278 -15.16 9.57 -28.26
CA GLU A 278 -14.45 9.81 -26.98
C GLU A 278 -13.10 9.08 -26.92
N MET A 279 -12.96 7.91 -27.55
CA MET A 279 -11.67 7.21 -27.63
C MET A 279 -10.66 7.99 -28.49
N ARG A 280 -11.10 8.60 -29.60
CA ARG A 280 -10.27 9.49 -30.42
C ARG A 280 -9.83 10.73 -29.62
N ILE A 281 -10.74 11.33 -28.86
CA ILE A 281 -10.40 12.45 -27.98
C ILE A 281 -9.36 12.01 -26.96
N ALA A 282 -9.58 10.90 -26.25
CA ALA A 282 -8.66 10.38 -25.25
C ALA A 282 -7.28 10.03 -25.85
N ALA A 283 -7.24 9.49 -27.07
CA ALA A 283 -6.00 9.22 -27.78
C ALA A 283 -5.18 10.50 -28.00
N VAL A 284 -5.82 11.64 -28.25
CA VAL A 284 -5.12 12.92 -28.46
C VAL A 284 -4.77 13.61 -27.13
N THR A 285 -5.66 13.57 -26.15
CA THR A 285 -5.55 14.42 -24.95
C THR A 285 -4.83 13.78 -23.77
N LEU A 286 -4.72 12.46 -23.70
CA LEU A 286 -3.99 11.79 -22.62
C LEU A 286 -2.48 11.99 -22.78
N GLU A 287 -1.80 12.16 -21.64
CA GLU A 287 -0.35 12.35 -21.56
C GLU A 287 0.43 11.13 -22.04
N ASP A 288 1.57 11.37 -22.69
CA ASP A 288 2.47 10.34 -23.21
C ASP A 288 2.91 9.34 -22.14
N ALA A 289 3.11 9.82 -20.91
CA ALA A 289 3.50 8.99 -19.76
C ALA A 289 2.50 7.85 -19.48
N LEU A 290 1.20 8.05 -19.74
CA LEU A 290 0.20 7.00 -19.59
C LEU A 290 0.35 5.92 -20.67
N PHE A 291 0.71 6.29 -21.90
CA PHE A 291 0.95 5.31 -22.96
C PHE A 291 2.27 4.57 -22.75
N GLU A 292 3.32 5.25 -22.29
CA GLU A 292 4.55 4.60 -21.86
C GLU A 292 4.28 3.56 -20.77
N GLU A 293 3.48 3.90 -19.76
CA GLU A 293 3.14 2.99 -18.69
C GLU A 293 2.29 1.79 -19.15
N TYR A 294 1.20 2.03 -19.89
CA TYR A 294 0.22 1.00 -20.21
C TYR A 294 0.60 0.17 -21.45
N TRP A 295 1.32 0.78 -22.41
CA TRP A 295 1.74 0.11 -23.65
C TRP A 295 3.23 -0.24 -23.67
N GLY A 296 4.01 0.27 -22.71
CA GLY A 296 5.46 0.05 -22.64
C GLY A 296 6.26 0.90 -23.64
N ARG A 297 5.62 1.89 -24.30
CA ARG A 297 6.23 2.78 -25.29
C ARG A 297 5.42 4.04 -25.48
N ILE A 298 6.11 5.13 -25.80
CA ILE A 298 5.48 6.38 -26.25
C ILE A 298 5.09 6.21 -27.73
N VAL A 299 3.88 6.64 -28.06
CA VAL A 299 3.33 6.62 -29.42
C VAL A 299 2.79 8.02 -29.74
N PRO A 300 3.14 8.61 -30.90
CA PRO A 300 2.59 9.89 -31.36
C PRO A 300 1.06 9.87 -31.36
N SER A 301 0.44 11.00 -31.02
CA SER A 301 -1.01 11.11 -30.82
C SER A 301 -1.84 10.59 -32.00
N GLU A 302 -1.36 10.85 -33.21
CA GLU A 302 -1.93 10.49 -34.51
C GLU A 302 -1.86 8.99 -34.80
N GLU A 303 -0.93 8.26 -34.19
CA GLU A 303 -0.70 6.82 -34.39
C GLU A 303 -1.35 5.96 -33.29
N ARG A 304 -1.91 6.57 -32.25
CA ARG A 304 -2.45 5.82 -31.10
C ARG A 304 -3.62 4.93 -31.46
N ILE A 305 -4.55 5.38 -32.30
CA ILE A 305 -5.70 4.55 -32.71
C ILE A 305 -5.25 3.36 -33.56
N SER A 306 -4.39 3.58 -34.56
CA SER A 306 -3.87 2.48 -35.39
C SER A 306 -3.04 1.49 -34.57
N THR A 307 -2.21 1.99 -33.65
CA THR A 307 -1.45 1.15 -32.72
C THR A 307 -2.36 0.36 -31.79
N TRP A 308 -3.40 0.99 -31.25
CA TRP A 308 -4.39 0.33 -30.41
C TRP A 308 -5.10 -0.79 -31.15
N LEU A 309 -5.51 -0.57 -32.40
CA LEU A 309 -6.15 -1.58 -33.25
C LEU A 309 -5.23 -2.80 -33.45
N VAL A 310 -3.94 -2.58 -33.75
CA VAL A 310 -2.94 -3.67 -33.86
C VAL A 310 -2.82 -4.45 -32.55
N MET A 311 -2.77 -3.76 -31.41
CA MET A 311 -2.73 -4.42 -30.11
C MET A 311 -4.03 -5.19 -29.82
N ALA A 312 -5.19 -4.62 -30.14
CA ALA A 312 -6.49 -5.20 -29.94
C ALA A 312 -6.69 -6.47 -30.77
N ASP A 313 -6.28 -6.48 -32.04
CA ASP A 313 -6.33 -7.65 -32.91
C ASP A 313 -5.55 -8.84 -32.33
N ASN A 314 -4.40 -8.57 -31.70
CA ASN A 314 -3.60 -9.60 -31.01
C ASN A 314 -4.29 -10.18 -29.77
N TYR A 315 -5.24 -9.45 -29.16
CA TYR A 315 -5.98 -9.90 -27.98
C TYR A 315 -7.33 -10.55 -28.31
N ALA A 316 -7.98 -10.08 -29.37
CA ALA A 316 -9.25 -10.63 -29.83
C ALA A 316 -9.07 -12.05 -30.41
N ARG A 317 -10.15 -12.82 -30.46
CA ARG A 317 -10.14 -14.17 -31.06
C ARG A 317 -11.29 -14.43 -32.03
N ASN A 318 -12.46 -13.84 -31.76
CA ASN A 318 -13.70 -14.15 -32.47
C ASN A 318 -14.14 -13.05 -33.45
N TRP A 319 -13.31 -12.02 -33.58
CA TRP A 319 -13.53 -10.86 -34.44
C TRP A 319 -12.20 -10.11 -34.57
N ILE A 320 -12.08 -9.26 -35.59
CA ILE A 320 -10.89 -8.45 -35.86
C ILE A 320 -11.27 -6.98 -35.61
N PRO A 321 -10.92 -6.41 -34.43
CA PRO A 321 -11.21 -5.02 -34.09
C PRO A 321 -10.86 -4.02 -35.20
N SER A 322 -9.73 -4.17 -35.88
CA SER A 322 -9.32 -3.25 -36.96
C SER A 322 -10.23 -3.29 -38.20
N GLU A 323 -10.98 -4.37 -38.43
CA GLU A 323 -11.94 -4.50 -39.53
C GLU A 323 -13.34 -3.99 -39.16
N GLU A 324 -13.56 -3.64 -37.89
CA GLU A 324 -14.91 -3.55 -37.32
C GLU A 324 -15.15 -2.29 -36.46
N LEU A 325 -14.08 -1.57 -36.10
CA LEU A 325 -14.10 -0.32 -35.34
C LEU A 325 -13.37 0.78 -36.10
N PHE A 326 -13.74 2.03 -35.86
CA PHE A 326 -13.08 3.22 -36.40
C PHE A 326 -13.08 3.30 -37.94
N LEU A 327 -14.06 2.67 -38.60
CA LEU A 327 -14.14 2.51 -40.05
C LEU A 327 -14.48 3.79 -40.81
N ASP A 328 -14.96 4.82 -40.11
CA ASP A 328 -15.37 6.11 -40.69
C ASP A 328 -14.20 6.94 -41.28
N GLN A 329 -12.98 6.37 -41.39
CA GLN A 329 -11.80 6.98 -42.02
C GLN A 329 -11.44 6.39 -43.39
N THR A 330 -12.43 6.00 -44.20
CA THR A 330 -12.23 5.77 -45.65
C THR A 330 -13.04 6.71 -46.55
N SER A 331 -13.41 7.88 -46.05
CA SER A 331 -14.01 8.93 -46.88
C SER A 331 -13.55 10.32 -46.42
N GLU A 332 -12.80 10.98 -47.31
CA GLU A 332 -12.30 12.37 -47.34
C GLU A 332 -10.94 12.68 -46.70
#